data_AF-A0A367YQU3-F1
#
_entry.id   AF-A0A367YQU3-F1
#
_cell.length_a   1.000
_cell.length_b   1.000
_cell.length_c   1.000
_cell.angle_alpha   90.00
_cell.angle_beta   90.00
_cell.angle_gamma   90.00
#
_symmetry.space_group_name_H-M   'P 1'
#
loop_
_entity.id
_entity.type
_entity.pdbx_description
1 polymer ?
#
loop_
_entity_poly.entity_id
_entity_poly.type
_entity_poly.pdbx_seq_one_letter_code
_entity_poly.pdbx_strand_id
1 'polypeptide(L)'
;MPRSLYYPKADRRSQLFVGRYPGSVITPNCGVLHTTETPSWPGYNGGAAAPTSTYHPGLRRWRQHFPFNRSARALVDRAGGAATNRGNTVQFELIGTCDKTYWNRWHRLYPTLVYWPDPPAHALRDLADHLAWLHDEWGIRLDTPARFLPYPSSYGSARGQRLTVAQWNRLYGWVGHQHVPENDHGDPGNLPIGRLLDLARGGTAAPVQPAPPPAPAEKGLLDIMTKHINTVQGDDQTVAANSVATLRTGKYQNFLKGPSYPTIVTATVEVRGLKDGDPLDLEITAQQGSKTIRESLSTMRGSAGSPNRLNAGQVTFTGATGKDFMNFVRVHNPNPYPVTVAYVRVRGWAQ
;
A
#
# COMPACT_ATOMS: atom_id res chain seq x y z
N MET A 1 -7.73 -26.09 27.59
CA MET A 1 -7.86 -24.61 27.70
C MET A 1 -8.61 -24.09 26.47
N PRO A 2 -9.35 -22.98 26.56
CA PRO A 2 -9.94 -22.36 25.37
C PRO A 2 -8.84 -21.90 24.41
N ARG A 3 -9.01 -22.14 23.11
CA ARG A 3 -8.07 -21.73 22.06
C ARG A 3 -7.99 -20.22 21.94
N SER A 4 -6.81 -19.66 21.70
CA SER A 4 -6.68 -18.22 21.48
C SER A 4 -7.26 -17.80 20.12
N LEU A 5 -8.21 -16.87 20.14
CA LEU A 5 -8.83 -16.31 18.93
C LEU A 5 -7.91 -15.37 18.15
N TYR A 6 -6.87 -14.85 18.80
CA TYR A 6 -5.99 -13.83 18.24
C TYR A 6 -4.53 -14.18 18.44
N TYR A 7 -3.72 -13.89 17.41
CA TYR A 7 -2.29 -14.07 17.49
C TYR A 7 -1.70 -13.02 18.44
N PRO A 8 -0.86 -13.40 19.43
CA PRO A 8 -0.36 -12.46 20.43
C PRO A 8 0.37 -11.25 19.84
N LYS A 9 1.14 -11.46 18.76
CA LYS A 9 1.93 -10.40 18.09
C LYS A 9 1.12 -9.53 17.12
N ALA A 10 -0.17 -9.78 16.93
CA ALA A 10 -0.99 -9.04 15.96
C ALA A 10 -1.63 -7.77 16.55
N ASP A 11 -1.59 -6.69 15.76
CA ASP A 11 -2.48 -5.54 15.90
C ASP A 11 -3.91 -5.95 15.55
N ARG A 12 -4.83 -5.64 16.47
CA ARG A 12 -6.25 -6.02 16.43
C ARG A 12 -7.16 -4.79 16.42
N ARG A 13 -6.62 -3.61 16.12
CA ARG A 13 -7.34 -2.34 16.19
C ARG A 13 -7.39 -1.66 14.82
N SER A 14 -6.27 -1.52 14.13
CA SER A 14 -6.23 -0.67 12.93
C SER A 14 -7.08 -1.17 11.76
N GLN A 15 -7.28 -2.48 11.62
CA GLN A 15 -8.04 -3.08 10.51
C GLN A 15 -8.85 -4.30 10.97
N LEU A 16 -9.53 -4.20 12.13
CA LEU A 16 -10.43 -5.26 12.60
C LEU A 16 -11.79 -5.14 11.91
N PHE A 17 -12.17 -6.14 11.11
CA PHE A 17 -13.37 -6.07 10.26
C PHE A 17 -14.52 -6.96 10.73
N VAL A 18 -14.33 -7.78 11.77
CA VAL A 18 -15.34 -8.72 12.27
C VAL A 18 -16.68 -8.06 12.65
N GLY A 19 -16.68 -6.81 13.12
CA GLY A 19 -17.92 -6.10 13.45
C GLY A 19 -18.76 -5.76 12.22
N ARG A 20 -18.11 -5.48 11.08
CA ARG A 20 -18.77 -5.17 9.80
C ARG A 20 -19.07 -6.43 8.98
N TYR A 21 -18.18 -7.41 9.07
CA TYR A 21 -18.25 -8.67 8.35
C TYR A 21 -18.04 -9.83 9.35
N PRO A 22 -19.10 -10.35 9.98
CA PRO A 22 -18.95 -11.29 11.10
C PRO A 22 -18.33 -12.64 10.72
N GLY A 23 -18.50 -13.08 9.47
CA GLY A 23 -18.05 -14.40 9.01
C GLY A 23 -18.80 -15.58 9.66
N SER A 24 -18.75 -16.74 9.00
CA SER A 24 -19.24 -18.00 9.56
C SER A 24 -18.33 -18.49 10.68
N VAL A 25 -18.90 -19.17 11.69
CA VAL A 25 -18.09 -19.90 12.68
C VAL A 25 -17.37 -21.04 11.97
N ILE A 26 -16.06 -21.16 12.19
CA ILE A 26 -15.23 -22.24 11.65
C ILE A 26 -14.35 -22.86 12.74
N THR A 27 -13.90 -24.09 12.51
CA THR A 27 -12.81 -24.70 13.26
C THR A 27 -11.69 -24.99 12.26
N PRO A 28 -10.70 -24.09 12.13
CA PRO A 28 -9.78 -24.17 11.02
C PRO A 28 -8.91 -25.42 11.08
N ASN A 29 -8.78 -26.11 9.94
CA ASN A 29 -7.93 -27.28 9.77
C ASN A 29 -6.86 -27.10 8.69
N CYS A 30 -6.98 -26.01 7.91
CA CYS A 30 -6.03 -25.63 6.89
C CYS A 30 -5.80 -24.10 6.86
N GLY A 31 -4.75 -23.69 6.15
CA GLY A 31 -4.44 -22.30 5.91
C GLY A 31 -4.04 -22.03 4.46
N VAL A 32 -4.43 -20.86 3.96
CA VAL A 32 -4.08 -20.37 2.62
C VAL A 32 -3.14 -19.18 2.74
N LEU A 33 -1.99 -19.27 2.09
CA LEU A 33 -1.02 -18.18 1.96
C LEU A 33 -1.26 -17.42 0.66
N HIS A 34 -1.17 -16.10 0.76
CA HIS A 34 -1.35 -15.15 -0.32
C HIS A 34 -0.18 -14.17 -0.39
N THR A 35 -0.03 -13.47 -1.52
CA THR A 35 0.78 -12.24 -1.58
C THR A 35 -0.08 -11.07 -2.00
N THR A 36 0.15 -9.90 -1.37
CA THR A 36 -0.72 -8.74 -1.62
C THR A 36 -0.49 -8.08 -2.96
N GLU A 37 0.64 -8.36 -3.61
CA GLU A 37 1.14 -7.66 -4.79
C GLU A 37 1.29 -6.15 -4.57
N THR A 38 1.58 -5.76 -3.32
CA THR A 38 1.76 -4.38 -2.89
C THR A 38 2.91 -4.24 -1.87
N PRO A 39 3.52 -3.05 -1.71
CA PRO A 39 4.58 -2.81 -0.74
C PRO A 39 4.08 -2.40 0.66
N SER A 40 2.76 -2.25 0.85
CA SER A 40 2.14 -1.67 2.05
C SER A 40 0.80 -2.32 2.39
N TRP A 41 0.27 -2.02 3.57
CA TRP A 41 -1.04 -2.49 4.05
C TRP A 41 -2.17 -2.20 3.05
N PRO A 42 -2.82 -3.24 2.48
CA PRO A 42 -3.98 -3.03 1.64
C PRO A 42 -5.18 -2.54 2.44
N GLY A 43 -6.05 -1.74 1.80
CA GLY A 43 -7.31 -1.31 2.40
C GLY A 43 -8.39 -2.39 2.43
N TYR A 44 -8.20 -3.50 1.68
CA TYR A 44 -9.12 -4.64 1.55
C TYR A 44 -10.58 -4.25 1.29
N ASN A 45 -10.81 -3.17 0.53
CA ASN A 45 -12.12 -2.60 0.26
C ASN A 45 -12.95 -2.39 1.55
N GLY A 46 -12.30 -1.89 2.61
CA GLY A 46 -12.93 -1.66 3.92
C GLY A 46 -13.35 -2.95 4.63
N GLY A 47 -12.68 -4.08 4.33
CA GLY A 47 -12.90 -5.39 4.93
C GLY A 47 -13.62 -6.40 4.03
N ALA A 48 -14.18 -5.95 2.89
CA ALA A 48 -14.91 -6.82 1.98
C ALA A 48 -14.04 -7.89 1.31
N ALA A 49 -12.72 -7.70 1.24
CA ALA A 49 -11.80 -8.70 0.68
C ALA A 49 -10.66 -9.06 1.65
N ALA A 50 -10.86 -8.83 2.95
CA ALA A 50 -9.78 -9.01 3.92
C ALA A 50 -9.54 -10.51 4.22
N PRO A 51 -8.26 -10.92 4.36
CA PRO A 51 -7.89 -12.26 4.83
C PRO A 51 -8.08 -12.35 6.34
N THR A 52 -7.77 -13.48 6.98
CA THR A 52 -7.76 -13.60 8.45
C THR A 52 -6.72 -12.68 9.07
N SER A 53 -5.51 -12.64 8.49
CA SER A 53 -4.40 -11.79 8.96
C SER A 53 -3.48 -11.38 7.82
N THR A 54 -2.73 -10.31 8.01
CA THR A 54 -1.72 -9.81 7.07
C THR A 54 -0.39 -9.60 7.79
N TYR A 55 0.71 -10.04 7.17
CA TYR A 55 2.07 -9.82 7.66
C TYR A 55 2.82 -8.80 6.81
N HIS A 56 3.46 -7.85 7.47
CA HIS A 56 4.35 -6.89 6.84
C HIS A 56 5.81 -7.21 7.16
N PRO A 57 6.58 -7.79 6.23
CA PRO A 57 7.96 -8.22 6.49
C PRO A 57 8.94 -7.07 6.71
N GLY A 58 8.74 -5.95 6.01
CA GLY A 58 9.55 -4.74 6.22
C GLY A 58 9.37 -4.09 7.60
N LEU A 59 8.16 -4.15 8.18
CA LEU A 59 7.86 -3.60 9.50
C LEU A 59 7.91 -4.65 10.61
N ARG A 60 8.02 -5.94 10.26
CA ARG A 60 7.93 -7.11 11.16
C ARG A 60 6.66 -7.06 12.02
N ARG A 61 5.52 -6.69 11.42
CA ARG A 61 4.23 -6.51 12.10
C ARG A 61 3.15 -7.38 11.50
N TRP A 62 2.23 -7.82 12.36
CA TRP A 62 1.02 -8.54 11.98
C TRP A 62 -0.20 -7.66 12.23
N ARG A 63 -1.18 -7.71 11.32
CA ARG A 63 -2.53 -7.20 11.54
C ARG A 63 -3.51 -8.34 11.41
N GLN A 64 -4.42 -8.48 12.37
CA GLN A 64 -5.45 -9.50 12.33
C GLN A 64 -6.82 -8.85 12.09
N HIS A 65 -7.51 -9.34 11.06
CA HIS A 65 -8.75 -8.75 10.56
C HIS A 65 -9.99 -9.48 11.07
N PHE A 66 -9.87 -10.80 11.26
CA PHE A 66 -10.92 -11.68 11.80
C PHE A 66 -10.32 -12.61 12.87
N PRO A 67 -11.09 -12.97 13.91
CA PRO A 67 -10.66 -14.01 14.86
C PRO A 67 -10.54 -15.36 14.15
N PHE A 68 -9.65 -16.24 14.63
CA PHE A 68 -9.35 -17.53 13.98
C PHE A 68 -10.52 -18.52 13.92
N ASN A 69 -11.58 -18.32 14.72
CA ASN A 69 -12.82 -19.09 14.64
C ASN A 69 -13.86 -18.50 13.67
N ARG A 70 -13.47 -17.54 12.82
CA ARG A 70 -14.36 -16.93 11.82
C ARG A 70 -13.76 -17.00 10.43
N SER A 71 -14.60 -17.32 9.44
CA SER A 71 -14.24 -17.25 8.03
C SER A 71 -13.85 -15.83 7.62
N ALA A 72 -12.78 -15.68 6.83
CA ALA A 72 -12.40 -14.43 6.19
C ALA A 72 -12.97 -14.31 4.77
N ARG A 73 -12.49 -13.36 3.95
CA ARG A 73 -13.11 -12.99 2.67
C ARG A 73 -12.14 -12.83 1.49
N ALA A 74 -10.89 -13.28 1.60
CA ALA A 74 -9.89 -13.11 0.55
C ALA A 74 -9.99 -14.15 -0.58
N LEU A 75 -10.84 -15.17 -0.44
CA LEU A 75 -11.09 -16.16 -1.50
C LEU A 75 -12.36 -15.84 -2.28
N VAL A 76 -12.38 -16.20 -3.58
CA VAL A 76 -13.62 -16.25 -4.35
C VAL A 76 -14.42 -17.46 -3.87
N ASP A 77 -15.63 -17.22 -3.36
CA ASP A 77 -16.56 -18.22 -2.83
C ASP A 77 -17.84 -18.25 -3.69
N ARG A 78 -17.87 -19.09 -4.73
CA ARG A 78 -18.99 -19.13 -5.68
C ARG A 78 -20.19 -19.89 -5.09
N ALA A 79 -21.40 -19.43 -5.42
CA ALA A 79 -22.61 -20.14 -5.03
C ALA A 79 -22.64 -21.56 -5.63
N GLY A 80 -22.93 -22.56 -4.80
CA GLY A 80 -22.87 -23.99 -5.18
C GLY A 80 -21.46 -24.57 -5.32
N GLY A 81 -20.42 -23.78 -5.01
CA GLY A 81 -19.02 -24.18 -5.08
C GLY A 81 -18.47 -24.83 -3.80
N ALA A 82 -17.15 -24.77 -3.65
CA ALA A 82 -16.35 -25.36 -2.58
C ALA A 82 -16.47 -24.64 -1.23
N ALA A 83 -17.28 -23.59 -1.15
CA ALA A 83 -17.40 -22.75 0.04
C ALA A 83 -16.03 -22.19 0.49
N THR A 84 -15.16 -21.75 -0.43
CA THR A 84 -13.71 -21.56 -0.20
C THR A 84 -13.37 -20.70 1.03
N ASN A 85 -14.10 -19.60 1.26
CA ASN A 85 -13.92 -18.78 2.47
C ASN A 85 -14.36 -19.47 3.77
N ARG A 86 -15.37 -20.34 3.67
CA ARG A 86 -16.08 -20.97 4.80
C ARG A 86 -15.63 -22.40 5.07
N GLY A 87 -14.78 -22.98 4.21
CA GLY A 87 -14.28 -24.36 4.29
C GLY A 87 -13.20 -24.58 5.35
N ASN A 88 -13.41 -24.11 6.58
CA ASN A 88 -12.48 -24.27 7.72
C ASN A 88 -11.03 -23.83 7.42
N THR A 89 -10.87 -22.74 6.67
CA THR A 89 -9.55 -22.19 6.35
C THR A 89 -9.29 -20.87 7.08
N VAL A 90 -8.06 -20.68 7.51
CA VAL A 90 -7.50 -19.34 7.76
C VAL A 90 -6.83 -18.83 6.49
N GLN A 91 -6.80 -17.52 6.28
CA GLN A 91 -6.27 -16.90 5.07
C GLN A 91 -5.23 -15.85 5.48
N PHE A 92 -4.05 -15.85 4.88
CA PHE A 92 -2.98 -14.91 5.20
C PHE A 92 -2.43 -14.19 4.00
N GLU A 93 -2.45 -12.87 4.08
CA GLU A 93 -1.78 -12.01 3.13
C GLU A 93 -0.37 -11.68 3.57
N LEU A 94 0.57 -11.84 2.65
CA LEU A 94 1.96 -11.54 2.87
C LEU A 94 2.32 -10.31 2.04
N ILE A 95 2.59 -9.18 2.70
CA ILE A 95 2.95 -7.94 1.99
C ILE A 95 4.22 -8.18 1.19
N GLY A 96 4.14 -7.94 -0.11
CA GLY A 96 5.14 -8.35 -1.07
C GLY A 96 4.50 -8.85 -2.36
N THR A 97 5.31 -9.53 -3.16
CA THR A 97 4.92 -10.00 -4.49
C THR A 97 5.50 -11.39 -4.75
N CYS A 98 4.80 -12.19 -5.56
CA CYS A 98 5.33 -13.40 -6.15
C CYS A 98 5.75 -13.25 -7.62
N ASP A 99 5.45 -12.11 -8.24
CA ASP A 99 5.81 -11.77 -9.62
C ASP A 99 7.21 -11.14 -9.67
N LYS A 100 8.17 -11.85 -10.29
CA LYS A 100 9.54 -11.38 -10.42
C LYS A 100 9.63 -10.11 -11.29
N THR A 101 8.73 -9.96 -12.26
CA THR A 101 8.67 -8.78 -13.13
C THR A 101 8.24 -7.56 -12.34
N TYR A 102 7.17 -7.70 -11.53
CA TYR A 102 6.74 -6.65 -10.61
C TYR A 102 7.85 -6.31 -9.61
N TRP A 103 8.47 -7.31 -8.99
CA TRP A 103 9.56 -7.08 -8.05
C TRP A 103 10.72 -6.31 -8.69
N ASN A 104 11.24 -6.76 -9.84
CA ASN A 104 12.35 -6.11 -10.56
C ASN A 104 12.05 -4.63 -10.86
N ARG A 105 10.79 -4.29 -11.13
CA ARG A 105 10.36 -2.93 -11.43
C ARG A 105 10.34 -2.04 -10.18
N TRP A 106 9.89 -2.57 -9.04
CA TRP A 106 9.45 -1.75 -7.92
C TRP A 106 10.32 -1.86 -6.66
N HIS A 107 11.14 -2.91 -6.51
CA HIS A 107 11.89 -3.14 -5.28
C HIS A 107 12.89 -2.02 -4.93
N ARG A 108 13.37 -1.26 -5.94
CA ARG A 108 14.24 -0.11 -5.73
C ARG A 108 13.50 1.11 -5.17
N LEU A 109 12.21 1.25 -5.48
CA LEU A 109 11.36 2.33 -5.01
C LEU A 109 10.70 2.00 -3.67
N TYR A 110 10.50 0.72 -3.42
CA TYR A 110 9.91 0.20 -2.20
C TYR A 110 10.82 -0.87 -1.61
N PRO A 111 11.85 -0.50 -0.82
CA PRO A 111 12.78 -1.48 -0.24
C PRO A 111 12.12 -2.49 0.69
N THR A 112 10.90 -2.22 1.15
CA THR A 112 10.09 -3.14 1.96
C THR A 112 9.33 -4.18 1.13
N LEU A 113 9.34 -4.07 -0.21
CA LEU A 113 8.71 -5.03 -1.11
C LEU A 113 9.50 -6.34 -1.16
N VAL A 114 8.94 -7.37 -0.54
CA VAL A 114 9.53 -8.72 -0.51
C VAL A 114 9.12 -9.51 -1.75
N TYR A 115 10.07 -10.25 -2.32
CA TYR A 115 9.82 -11.29 -3.32
C TYR A 115 9.68 -12.64 -2.60
N TRP A 116 8.45 -13.15 -2.48
CA TRP A 116 8.16 -14.31 -1.63
C TRP A 116 8.69 -15.67 -2.10
N PRO A 117 9.01 -15.88 -3.39
CA PRO A 117 9.77 -17.06 -3.80
C PRO A 117 11.23 -17.09 -3.33
N ASP A 118 11.81 -15.94 -2.97
CA ASP A 118 13.13 -15.83 -2.34
C ASP A 118 13.10 -14.78 -1.21
N PRO A 119 12.39 -15.09 -0.09
CA PRO A 119 12.14 -14.12 0.95
C PRO A 119 13.37 -13.96 1.86
N PRO A 120 13.58 -12.77 2.44
CA PRO A 120 14.65 -12.60 3.42
C PRO A 120 14.41 -13.52 4.62
N ALA A 121 15.51 -14.02 5.20
CA ALA A 121 15.45 -15.09 6.20
C ALA A 121 14.60 -14.72 7.43
N HIS A 122 14.55 -13.43 7.81
CA HIS A 122 13.75 -12.95 8.93
C HIS A 122 12.25 -12.99 8.63
N ALA A 123 11.83 -12.77 7.38
CA ALA A 123 10.42 -12.82 7.00
C ALA A 123 9.91 -14.27 7.02
N LEU A 124 10.74 -15.21 6.54
CA LEU A 124 10.42 -16.62 6.58
C LEU A 124 10.33 -17.16 8.02
N ARG A 125 11.22 -16.71 8.92
CA ARG A 125 11.15 -17.07 10.35
C ARG A 125 9.92 -16.50 11.05
N ASP A 126 9.60 -15.23 10.84
CA ASP A 126 8.41 -14.63 11.46
C ASP A 126 7.12 -15.32 11.01
N LEU A 127 7.08 -15.74 9.74
CA LEU A 127 5.99 -16.55 9.21
C LEU A 127 5.98 -17.94 9.84
N ALA A 128 7.14 -18.61 9.95
CA ALA A 128 7.28 -19.91 10.60
C ALA A 128 6.78 -19.90 12.06
N ASP A 129 7.17 -18.90 12.85
CA ASP A 129 6.68 -18.69 14.22
C ASP A 129 5.15 -18.63 14.28
N HIS A 130 4.53 -17.97 13.30
CA HIS A 130 3.08 -17.84 13.24
C HIS A 130 2.40 -19.17 12.89
N LEU A 131 2.96 -19.94 11.95
CA LEU A 131 2.48 -21.26 11.58
C LEU A 131 2.62 -22.25 12.76
N ALA A 132 3.74 -22.22 13.47
CA ALA A 132 3.98 -23.01 14.67
C ALA A 132 2.95 -22.70 15.76
N TRP A 133 2.71 -21.41 16.04
CA TRP A 133 1.70 -21.00 17.01
C TRP A 133 0.28 -21.48 16.62
N LEU A 134 -0.09 -21.42 15.33
CA LEU A 134 -1.38 -21.94 14.86
C LEU A 134 -1.47 -23.46 14.95
N HIS A 135 -0.35 -24.16 14.77
CA HIS A 135 -0.29 -25.60 15.00
C HIS A 135 -0.61 -25.91 16.45
N ASP A 136 0.04 -25.24 17.39
CA ASP A 136 -0.14 -25.48 18.83
C ASP A 136 -1.55 -25.10 19.31
N GLU A 137 -2.08 -23.96 18.87
CA GLU A 137 -3.37 -23.45 19.33
C GLU A 137 -4.57 -24.08 18.62
N TRP A 138 -4.45 -24.30 17.30
CA TRP A 138 -5.59 -24.67 16.45
C TRP A 138 -5.45 -26.06 15.84
N GLY A 139 -4.28 -26.70 15.92
CA GLY A 139 -4.04 -28.03 15.37
C GLY A 139 -3.89 -28.05 13.84
N ILE A 140 -3.66 -26.89 13.20
CA ILE A 140 -3.38 -26.85 11.76
C ILE A 140 -2.07 -27.58 11.52
N ARG A 141 -2.08 -28.59 10.65
CA ARG A 141 -0.90 -29.43 10.42
C ARG A 141 0.23 -28.61 9.80
N LEU A 142 1.44 -28.77 10.32
CA LEU A 142 2.65 -28.26 9.67
C LEU A 142 3.04 -29.20 8.51
N ASP A 143 2.21 -29.21 7.47
CA ASP A 143 2.36 -30.05 6.28
C ASP A 143 1.74 -29.34 5.06
N THR A 144 2.08 -29.78 3.85
CA THR A 144 1.44 -29.34 2.61
C THR A 144 1.24 -30.52 1.66
N PRO A 145 0.02 -30.74 1.14
CA PRO A 145 -0.21 -31.77 0.13
C PRO A 145 0.07 -31.26 -1.29
N ALA A 146 0.51 -30.00 -1.45
CA ALA A 146 0.53 -29.32 -2.73
C ALA A 146 1.92 -28.83 -3.10
N ARG A 147 2.23 -28.91 -4.40
CA ARG A 147 3.44 -28.32 -4.98
C ARG A 147 3.17 -26.88 -5.39
N PHE A 148 3.93 -25.96 -4.82
CA PHE A 148 3.90 -24.55 -5.18
C PHE A 148 4.64 -24.35 -6.52
N LEU A 149 4.01 -23.65 -7.45
CA LEU A 149 4.56 -23.34 -8.78
C LEU A 149 5.04 -21.89 -8.85
N PRO A 150 6.06 -21.57 -9.66
CA PRO A 150 6.48 -20.19 -9.88
C PRO A 150 5.47 -19.40 -10.69
N TYR A 151 5.29 -18.13 -10.36
CA TYR A 151 4.52 -17.20 -11.19
C TYR A 151 5.29 -16.90 -12.49
N PRO A 152 4.64 -16.83 -13.67
CA PRO A 152 3.19 -16.91 -13.91
C PRO A 152 2.63 -18.32 -14.12
N SER A 153 3.45 -19.38 -14.05
CA SER A 153 2.96 -20.76 -14.24
C SER A 153 1.94 -21.21 -13.18
N SER A 154 1.95 -20.59 -12.00
CA SER A 154 0.97 -20.80 -10.94
C SER A 154 -0.39 -20.11 -11.20
N TYR A 155 -0.49 -19.20 -12.16
CA TYR A 155 -1.75 -18.53 -12.50
C TYR A 155 -2.72 -19.47 -13.22
N GLY A 156 -4.02 -19.32 -12.95
CA GLY A 156 -5.08 -20.14 -13.54
C GLY A 156 -5.01 -21.60 -13.11
N SER A 157 -5.38 -22.52 -14.01
CA SER A 157 -5.46 -23.97 -13.76
C SER A 157 -4.66 -24.82 -14.75
N ALA A 158 -4.00 -24.21 -15.73
CA ALA A 158 -3.37 -24.92 -16.86
C ALA A 158 -2.20 -25.84 -16.47
N ARG A 159 -1.72 -25.78 -15.22
CA ARG A 159 -0.63 -26.60 -14.70
C ARG A 159 -1.06 -27.61 -13.63
N GLY A 160 -2.38 -27.80 -13.44
CA GLY A 160 -2.93 -28.82 -12.54
C GLY A 160 -2.72 -28.56 -11.05
N GLN A 161 -2.35 -27.33 -10.66
CA GLN A 161 -2.11 -26.93 -9.29
C GLN A 161 -3.38 -26.76 -8.45
N ARG A 162 -4.55 -26.57 -9.10
CA ARG A 162 -5.83 -26.37 -8.41
C ARG A 162 -6.33 -27.66 -7.82
N LEU A 163 -6.67 -27.63 -6.54
CA LEU A 163 -7.40 -28.70 -5.90
C LEU A 163 -8.81 -28.78 -6.48
N THR A 164 -9.31 -30.00 -6.60
CA THR A 164 -10.74 -30.26 -6.78
C THR A 164 -11.50 -29.90 -5.49
N VAL A 165 -12.81 -29.70 -5.60
CA VAL A 165 -13.70 -29.49 -4.43
C VAL A 165 -13.54 -30.62 -3.41
N ALA A 166 -13.45 -31.87 -3.87
CA ALA A 166 -13.28 -33.03 -3.00
C ALA A 166 -11.93 -33.03 -2.26
N GLN A 167 -10.85 -32.58 -2.90
CA GLN A 167 -9.55 -32.42 -2.26
C GLN A 167 -9.57 -31.25 -1.26
N TRP A 168 -10.19 -30.12 -1.62
CA TRP A 168 -10.35 -28.96 -0.75
C TRP A 168 -11.09 -29.32 0.55
N ASN A 169 -12.21 -30.05 0.45
CA ASN A 169 -12.99 -30.46 1.62
C ASN A 169 -12.26 -31.44 2.55
N ARG A 170 -11.18 -32.09 2.07
CA ARG A 170 -10.33 -32.99 2.87
C ARG A 170 -8.97 -32.39 3.20
N LEU A 171 -8.74 -31.13 2.87
CA LEU A 171 -7.46 -30.47 3.04
C LEU A 171 -7.12 -30.32 4.52
N TYR A 172 -5.90 -30.68 4.88
CA TYR A 172 -5.27 -30.30 6.15
C TYR A 172 -3.91 -29.66 5.85
N GLY A 173 -3.52 -28.71 6.69
CA GLY A 173 -2.24 -28.01 6.56
C GLY A 173 -2.29 -26.82 5.60
N TRP A 174 -1.18 -26.56 4.92
CA TRP A 174 -0.93 -25.27 4.25
C TRP A 174 -0.93 -25.39 2.74
N VAL A 175 -1.58 -24.45 2.06
CA VAL A 175 -1.53 -24.28 0.61
C VAL A 175 -1.41 -22.81 0.25
N GLY A 176 -1.00 -22.50 -0.98
CA GLY A 176 -1.11 -21.15 -1.55
C GLY A 176 -2.47 -20.88 -2.20
N HIS A 177 -2.81 -19.61 -2.43
CA HIS A 177 -4.01 -19.19 -3.18
C HIS A 177 -4.10 -19.90 -4.54
N GLN A 178 -2.95 -20.17 -5.18
CA GLN A 178 -2.81 -20.94 -6.42
C GLN A 178 -3.41 -22.37 -6.40
N HIS A 179 -3.73 -22.92 -5.24
CA HIS A 179 -4.31 -24.27 -5.14
C HIS A 179 -5.81 -24.25 -4.85
N VAL A 180 -6.37 -23.10 -4.47
CA VAL A 180 -7.78 -23.01 -4.07
C VAL A 180 -8.68 -23.22 -5.30
N PRO A 181 -9.72 -24.09 -5.24
CA PRO A 181 -10.69 -24.25 -6.32
C PRO A 181 -11.40 -22.92 -6.64
N GLU A 182 -11.94 -22.79 -7.86
CA GLU A 182 -12.73 -21.62 -8.34
C GLU A 182 -11.97 -20.30 -8.46
N ASN A 183 -10.76 -20.23 -7.93
CA ASN A 183 -9.89 -19.07 -7.95
C ASN A 183 -8.86 -19.22 -9.09
N ASP A 184 -8.44 -18.10 -9.67
CA ASP A 184 -7.47 -18.04 -10.78
C ASP A 184 -6.13 -17.41 -10.39
N HIS A 185 -5.97 -16.91 -9.16
CA HIS A 185 -4.76 -16.23 -8.71
C HIS A 185 -3.55 -17.16 -8.54
N GLY A 186 -2.34 -16.70 -8.93
CA GLY A 186 -1.11 -17.51 -8.90
C GLY A 186 -0.24 -17.34 -7.66
N ASP A 187 -0.64 -16.51 -6.70
CA ASP A 187 0.09 -16.26 -5.46
C ASP A 187 0.02 -17.47 -4.49
N PRO A 188 1.02 -17.63 -3.60
CA PRO A 188 2.21 -16.80 -3.40
C PRO A 188 3.38 -17.18 -4.33
N GLY A 189 3.08 -17.78 -5.50
CA GLY A 189 4.08 -18.31 -6.42
C GLY A 189 4.88 -19.45 -5.80
N ASN A 190 6.16 -19.57 -6.16
CA ASN A 190 7.04 -20.64 -5.67
C ASN A 190 7.62 -20.32 -4.29
N LEU A 191 6.74 -19.98 -3.33
CA LEU A 191 7.11 -19.78 -1.93
C LEU A 191 7.83 -21.04 -1.42
N PRO A 192 8.97 -20.91 -0.71
CA PRO A 192 9.74 -22.07 -0.23
C PRO A 192 9.04 -22.78 0.94
N ILE A 193 7.90 -23.43 0.67
CA ILE A 193 6.98 -23.99 1.67
C ILE A 193 7.64 -25.09 2.51
N GLY A 194 8.46 -25.96 1.90
CA GLY A 194 9.18 -26.99 2.64
C GLY A 194 10.07 -26.37 3.74
N ARG A 195 10.90 -25.40 3.36
CA ARG A 195 11.75 -24.66 4.30
C ARG A 195 10.94 -23.92 5.37
N LEU A 196 9.81 -23.32 5.00
CA LEU A 196 8.91 -22.64 5.94
C LEU A 196 8.37 -23.62 7.00
N LEU A 197 7.89 -24.78 6.56
CA LEU A 197 7.34 -25.81 7.46
C LEU A 197 8.43 -26.43 8.33
N ASP A 198 9.63 -26.65 7.79
CA ASP A 198 10.77 -27.15 8.59
C ASP A 198 11.16 -26.16 9.70
N LEU A 199 11.21 -24.86 9.39
CA LEU A 199 11.42 -23.82 10.40
C LEU A 199 10.31 -23.82 11.47
N ALA A 200 9.05 -23.98 11.06
CA ALA A 200 7.91 -24.02 11.99
C ALA A 200 7.95 -25.24 12.92
N ARG A 201 8.55 -26.36 12.49
CA ARG A 201 8.79 -27.55 13.32
C ARG A 201 10.02 -27.44 14.22
N GLY A 202 10.69 -26.28 14.26
CA GLY A 202 11.90 -26.06 15.06
C GLY A 202 13.22 -26.40 14.36
N GLY A 203 13.21 -26.60 13.04
CA GLY A 203 14.43 -26.76 12.25
C GLY A 203 15.33 -25.53 12.33
N THR A 204 16.64 -25.74 12.39
CA THR A 204 17.62 -24.65 12.40
C THR A 204 17.71 -23.99 11.02
N ALA A 205 17.53 -22.67 10.97
CA ALA A 205 17.84 -21.91 9.77
C ALA A 205 19.35 -21.99 9.45
N ALA A 206 19.71 -22.05 8.16
CA ALA A 206 21.07 -21.74 7.73
C ALA A 206 21.51 -20.38 8.33
N PRO A 207 22.82 -20.20 8.65
CA PRO A 207 23.33 -19.01 9.33
C PRO A 207 22.75 -17.74 8.71
N VAL A 208 22.12 -16.94 9.57
CA VAL A 208 21.50 -15.69 9.19
C VAL A 208 22.62 -14.73 8.82
N GLN A 209 22.72 -14.33 7.55
CA GLN A 209 23.38 -13.07 7.25
C GLN A 209 22.64 -12.00 8.06
N PRO A 210 23.32 -11.24 8.95
CA PRO A 210 22.66 -10.29 9.81
C PRO A 210 21.77 -9.41 8.95
N ALA A 211 20.49 -9.33 9.33
CA ALA A 211 19.55 -8.48 8.63
C ALA A 211 20.20 -7.08 8.56
N PRO A 212 20.19 -6.41 7.39
CA PRO A 212 20.54 -5.01 7.37
C PRO A 212 19.70 -4.33 8.45
N PRO A 213 20.29 -3.41 9.25
CA PRO A 213 19.57 -2.73 10.31
C PRO A 213 18.25 -2.22 9.75
N PRO A 214 17.13 -2.31 10.51
CA PRO A 214 15.85 -1.83 10.03
C PRO A 214 16.07 -0.43 9.46
N ALA A 215 15.74 -0.24 8.18
CA ALA A 215 15.80 1.08 7.59
C ALA A 215 15.03 2.00 8.54
N PRO A 216 15.62 3.12 8.98
CA PRO A 216 15.05 3.94 10.04
C PRO A 216 13.57 4.19 9.73
N ALA A 217 12.72 3.69 10.61
CA ALA A 217 11.29 3.91 10.54
C ALA A 217 11.03 5.41 10.38
N GLU A 218 10.12 5.74 9.47
CA GLU A 218 9.69 7.10 9.09
C GLU A 218 10.69 7.94 8.26
N LYS A 219 12.02 7.82 8.44
CA LYS A 219 12.97 8.63 7.67
C LYS A 219 13.27 8.07 6.27
N GLY A 220 13.30 6.75 6.12
CA GLY A 220 13.61 6.09 4.84
C GLY A 220 12.47 6.15 3.82
N LEU A 221 11.22 6.16 4.27
CA LEU A 221 10.07 6.37 3.37
C LEU A 221 10.04 7.82 2.86
N LEU A 222 10.38 8.79 3.73
CA LEU A 222 10.55 10.18 3.31
C LEU A 222 11.72 10.32 2.32
N ASP A 223 12.89 9.76 2.57
CA ASP A 223 14.06 9.92 1.67
C ASP A 223 13.86 9.27 0.29
N ILE A 224 13.17 8.13 0.22
CA ILE A 224 12.94 7.41 -1.05
C ILE A 224 11.78 8.01 -1.82
N MET A 225 10.74 8.51 -1.14
CA MET A 225 9.75 9.37 -1.78
C MET A 225 10.38 10.70 -2.22
N THR A 226 11.34 11.24 -1.48
CA THR A 226 12.06 12.49 -1.85
C THR A 226 12.94 12.31 -3.09
N LYS A 227 13.48 11.11 -3.34
CA LYS A 227 14.27 10.82 -4.56
C LYS A 227 13.46 10.78 -5.86
N HIS A 228 12.12 10.71 -5.79
CA HIS A 228 11.21 10.83 -6.94
C HIS A 228 10.23 12.01 -6.85
N ILE A 229 10.38 12.86 -5.84
CA ILE A 229 9.76 14.18 -5.83
C ILE A 229 10.74 15.15 -6.50
N ASN A 230 10.48 15.49 -7.76
CA ASN A 230 11.05 16.72 -8.31
C ASN A 230 10.36 17.90 -7.64
N THR A 231 10.92 18.39 -6.53
CA THR A 231 10.51 19.69 -5.98
C THR A 231 11.15 20.75 -6.87
N VAL A 232 10.36 21.42 -7.72
CA VAL A 232 10.81 22.70 -8.28
C VAL A 232 10.39 23.76 -7.30
N GLN A 233 11.36 24.24 -6.52
CA GLN A 233 11.20 25.47 -5.76
C GLN A 233 11.29 26.63 -6.76
N GLY A 234 10.27 27.49 -6.79
CA GLY A 234 10.40 28.81 -7.41
C GLY A 234 11.11 29.76 -6.45
N ASP A 235 11.76 30.79 -6.97
CA ASP A 235 12.35 31.84 -6.14
C ASP A 235 11.28 32.57 -5.34
N ASP A 236 11.60 32.96 -4.11
CA ASP A 236 10.77 33.84 -3.29
C ASP A 236 10.48 35.12 -4.08
N GLN A 237 9.20 35.47 -4.26
CA GLN A 237 8.82 36.71 -4.93
C GLN A 237 7.96 37.58 -4.01
N THR A 238 8.39 38.82 -3.89
CA THR A 238 7.62 39.86 -3.21
C THR A 238 6.60 40.43 -4.18
N VAL A 239 5.32 40.33 -3.83
CA VAL A 239 4.22 40.94 -4.58
C VAL A 239 3.90 42.27 -3.93
N ALA A 240 4.03 43.35 -4.69
CA ALA A 240 3.75 44.70 -4.22
C ALA A 240 2.28 44.85 -3.77
N ALA A 241 2.03 45.80 -2.87
CA ALA A 241 0.69 46.19 -2.48
C ALA A 241 -0.15 46.59 -3.70
N ASN A 242 -1.45 46.27 -3.68
CA ASN A 242 -2.43 46.62 -4.74
C ASN A 242 -2.01 46.19 -6.15
N SER A 243 -1.36 45.03 -6.28
CA SER A 243 -0.83 44.56 -7.56
C SER A 243 -1.28 43.15 -7.90
N VAL A 244 -1.20 42.84 -9.20
CA VAL A 244 -1.34 41.48 -9.72
C VAL A 244 0.02 41.00 -10.19
N ALA A 245 0.53 39.93 -9.57
CA ALA A 245 1.75 39.27 -10.02
C ALA A 245 1.40 37.91 -10.63
N THR A 246 2.11 37.53 -11.70
CA THR A 246 2.08 36.18 -12.25
C THR A 246 3.43 35.53 -11.99
N LEU A 247 3.44 34.57 -11.06
CA LEU A 247 4.64 33.86 -10.66
C LEU A 247 4.83 32.66 -11.58
N ARG A 248 5.94 32.63 -12.31
CA ARG A 248 6.36 31.44 -13.07
C ARG A 248 7.03 30.47 -12.12
N THR A 249 6.37 29.36 -11.84
CA THR A 249 7.05 28.20 -11.28
C THR A 249 7.74 27.51 -12.47
N GLY A 250 9.02 27.12 -12.33
CA GLY A 250 9.89 26.77 -13.47
C GLY A 250 9.33 25.75 -14.48
N LYS A 251 9.96 25.64 -15.65
CA LYS A 251 9.60 24.65 -16.68
C LYS A 251 9.75 23.23 -16.12
N TYR A 252 8.66 22.47 -16.05
CA TYR A 252 8.70 21.04 -15.76
C TYR A 252 8.94 20.27 -17.06
N GLN A 253 10.17 19.78 -17.26
CA GLN A 253 10.49 18.84 -18.33
C GLN A 253 11.05 17.53 -17.74
N ASN A 254 10.65 16.42 -18.33
CA ASN A 254 11.19 15.06 -18.16
C ASN A 254 10.66 14.20 -17.00
N PHE A 255 9.42 13.70 -17.10
CA PHE A 255 9.06 12.50 -16.31
C PHE A 255 8.39 11.34 -17.06
N LEU A 256 8.00 11.50 -18.34
CA LEU A 256 7.25 10.44 -19.02
C LEU A 256 7.94 9.99 -20.32
N LYS A 257 8.90 9.08 -20.23
CA LYS A 257 9.10 8.08 -21.30
C LYS A 257 8.25 6.86 -20.94
N GLY A 258 6.95 6.93 -21.21
CA GLY A 258 5.96 5.88 -20.95
C GLY A 258 4.55 6.32 -21.35
N PRO A 259 3.59 5.39 -21.51
CA PRO A 259 2.23 5.70 -21.93
C PRO A 259 1.54 6.68 -20.96
N SER A 260 0.64 7.48 -21.51
CA SER A 260 -0.03 8.62 -20.87
C SER A 260 -0.94 8.19 -19.71
N TYR A 261 -0.49 8.35 -18.47
CA TYR A 261 -1.33 8.16 -17.27
C TYR A 261 -1.87 9.50 -16.76
N PRO A 262 -3.09 9.53 -16.17
CA PRO A 262 -3.61 10.73 -15.52
C PRO A 262 -2.65 11.13 -14.39
N THR A 263 -2.05 12.32 -14.52
CA THR A 263 -1.14 12.84 -13.51
C THR A 263 -1.94 13.70 -12.53
N ILE A 264 -1.87 13.37 -11.24
CA ILE A 264 -2.38 14.27 -10.19
C ILE A 264 -1.31 15.28 -9.89
N VAL A 265 -1.60 16.55 -10.15
CA VAL A 265 -0.73 17.69 -9.82
C VAL A 265 -1.32 18.39 -8.61
N THR A 266 -0.59 18.41 -7.49
CA THR A 266 -0.96 19.13 -6.27
C THR A 266 -0.06 20.34 -6.08
N ALA A 267 -0.62 21.55 -6.07
CA ALA A 267 0.13 22.76 -5.71
C ALA A 267 -0.11 23.14 -4.25
N THR A 268 0.93 23.52 -3.51
CA THR A 268 0.85 24.14 -2.19
C THR A 268 1.48 25.52 -2.27
N VAL A 269 0.76 26.56 -1.90
CA VAL A 269 1.26 27.94 -1.89
C VAL A 269 1.46 28.39 -0.44
N GLU A 270 2.69 28.80 -0.09
CA GLU A 270 2.97 29.42 1.20
C GLU A 270 3.04 30.95 1.02
N VAL A 271 2.20 31.68 1.77
CA VAL A 271 2.19 33.15 1.80
C VAL A 271 2.60 33.65 3.18
N ARG A 272 3.50 34.63 3.19
CA ARG A 272 4.02 35.28 4.40
C ARG A 272 3.71 36.79 4.39
N GLY A 273 3.49 37.35 5.58
CA GLY A 273 3.26 38.78 5.78
C GLY A 273 1.80 39.25 5.79
N LEU A 274 0.84 38.33 5.78
CA LEU A 274 -0.59 38.66 5.95
C LEU A 274 -0.90 38.94 7.43
N LYS A 275 -1.67 40.00 7.71
CA LYS A 275 -2.26 40.23 9.03
C LYS A 275 -3.60 39.51 9.13
N ASP A 276 -4.06 39.28 10.36
CA ASP A 276 -5.34 38.62 10.60
C ASP A 276 -6.50 39.37 9.94
N GLY A 277 -7.33 38.65 9.20
CA GLY A 277 -8.46 39.21 8.45
C GLY A 277 -8.13 39.80 7.08
N ASP A 278 -6.86 39.91 6.69
CA ASP A 278 -6.47 40.43 5.38
C ASP A 278 -6.94 39.50 4.25
N PRO A 279 -7.67 40.01 3.23
CA PRO A 279 -8.10 39.21 2.09
C PRO A 279 -6.94 39.00 1.11
N LEU A 280 -6.77 37.76 0.66
CA LEU A 280 -5.89 37.42 -0.46
C LEU A 280 -6.65 36.52 -1.44
N ASP A 281 -6.63 36.90 -2.73
CA ASP A 281 -7.17 36.07 -3.80
C ASP A 281 -6.03 35.39 -4.55
N LEU A 282 -6.10 34.06 -4.62
CA LEU A 282 -5.13 33.22 -5.34
C LEU A 282 -5.83 32.49 -6.48
N GLU A 283 -5.32 32.67 -7.69
CA GLU A 283 -5.70 31.89 -8.86
C GLU A 283 -4.51 31.01 -9.27
N ILE A 284 -4.71 29.69 -9.25
CA ILE A 284 -3.70 28.74 -9.71
C ILE A 284 -4.10 28.29 -11.11
N THR A 285 -3.22 28.53 -12.08
CA THR A 285 -3.43 28.16 -13.47
C THR A 285 -2.39 27.13 -13.90
N ALA A 286 -2.85 25.99 -14.42
CA ALA A 286 -1.99 25.01 -15.08
C ALA A 286 -2.14 25.13 -16.60
N GLN A 287 -1.02 25.26 -17.33
CA GLN A 287 -1.01 25.30 -18.79
C GLN A 287 -0.32 24.06 -19.35
N GLN A 288 -0.99 23.40 -20.30
CA GLN A 288 -0.50 22.23 -21.03
C GLN A 288 -0.65 22.47 -22.53
N GLY A 289 0.44 22.80 -23.22
CA GLY A 289 0.39 23.28 -24.60
C GLY A 289 -0.48 24.55 -24.73
N SER A 290 -1.51 24.53 -25.59
CA SER A 290 -2.49 25.63 -25.71
C SER A 290 -3.63 25.56 -24.69
N LYS A 291 -3.78 24.45 -23.95
CA LYS A 291 -4.87 24.25 -22.99
C LYS A 291 -4.53 24.92 -21.65
N THR A 292 -5.47 25.71 -21.14
CA THR A 292 -5.37 26.38 -19.84
C THR A 292 -6.43 25.82 -18.91
N ILE A 293 -6.04 25.35 -17.73
CA ILE A 293 -6.94 24.90 -16.65
C ILE A 293 -6.77 25.88 -15.50
N ARG A 294 -7.87 26.44 -15.00
CA ARG A 294 -7.89 27.47 -13.95
C ARG A 294 -8.71 26.97 -12.77
N GLU A 295 -8.16 27.13 -11.58
CA GLU A 295 -8.87 26.90 -10.33
C GLU A 295 -8.65 28.13 -9.43
N SER A 296 -9.77 28.71 -8.97
CA SER A 296 -9.75 29.87 -8.08
C SER A 296 -9.94 29.41 -6.65
N LEU A 297 -8.99 29.75 -5.77
CA LEU A 297 -9.18 29.63 -4.33
C LEU A 297 -9.81 30.94 -3.85
N SER A 298 -11.10 30.92 -3.51
CA SER A 298 -11.77 32.12 -3.01
C SER A 298 -11.26 32.48 -1.61
N THR A 299 -10.85 33.74 -1.50
CA THR A 299 -10.62 34.56 -0.30
C THR A 299 -10.10 33.82 0.94
N MET A 300 -8.78 33.69 1.04
CA MET A 300 -8.17 33.30 2.30
C MET A 300 -8.16 34.47 3.29
N ARG A 301 -8.50 34.22 4.55
CA ARG A 301 -8.37 35.18 5.66
C ARG A 301 -7.37 34.64 6.69
N GLY A 302 -6.45 35.49 7.17
CA GLY A 302 -5.52 35.12 8.24
C GLY A 302 -6.24 34.70 9.53
N SER A 303 -5.74 33.67 10.22
CA SER A 303 -6.24 33.22 11.52
C SER A 303 -5.24 33.52 12.65
N ALA A 304 -5.72 34.15 13.71
CA ALA A 304 -4.93 34.48 14.89
C ALA A 304 -4.33 33.21 15.53
N GLY A 305 -3.01 33.08 15.52
CA GLY A 305 -2.31 32.02 16.26
C GLY A 305 -1.09 31.39 15.59
N SER A 306 -0.72 31.79 14.37
CA SER A 306 0.56 31.35 13.79
C SER A 306 1.22 32.50 13.02
N PRO A 307 2.28 33.13 13.56
CA PRO A 307 3.03 34.09 12.78
C PRO A 307 3.68 33.32 11.62
N ASN A 308 3.26 33.68 10.40
CA ASN A 308 3.93 33.39 9.12
C ASN A 308 3.56 32.12 8.34
N ARG A 309 2.46 31.41 8.61
CA ARG A 309 2.03 30.30 7.74
C ARG A 309 0.52 30.21 7.54
N LEU A 310 0.08 30.52 6.33
CA LEU A 310 -1.19 30.06 5.78
C LEU A 310 -0.88 28.93 4.78
N ASN A 311 -1.35 27.71 5.09
CA ASN A 311 -1.40 26.63 4.09
C ASN A 311 -2.56 26.94 3.15
N ALA A 312 -2.27 27.62 2.03
CA ALA A 312 -3.27 27.76 0.98
C ALA A 312 -3.64 26.38 0.46
N GLY A 313 -4.94 26.11 0.35
CA GLY A 313 -5.52 24.79 0.14
C GLY A 313 -4.91 23.93 -0.97
N GLN A 314 -5.27 22.65 -0.95
CA GLN A 314 -4.85 21.67 -1.94
C GLN A 314 -5.70 21.78 -3.21
N VAL A 315 -5.11 22.24 -4.32
CA VAL A 315 -5.76 22.17 -5.64
C VAL A 315 -5.33 20.90 -6.34
N THR A 316 -6.30 20.11 -6.81
CA THR A 316 -6.07 18.84 -7.50
C THR A 316 -6.53 18.97 -8.95
N PHE A 317 -5.60 18.86 -9.90
CA PHE A 317 -5.95 18.81 -11.32
C PHE A 317 -6.11 17.36 -11.76
N THR A 318 -7.29 16.98 -12.23
CA THR A 318 -7.56 15.66 -12.82
C THR A 318 -7.61 15.75 -14.34
N GLY A 319 -6.95 14.81 -15.04
CA GLY A 319 -7.03 14.68 -16.51
C GLY A 319 -5.91 15.35 -17.31
N ALA A 320 -4.80 15.68 -16.66
CA ALA A 320 -3.62 16.25 -17.31
C ALA A 320 -2.67 15.11 -17.74
N THR A 321 -2.43 14.97 -19.06
CA THR A 321 -1.62 13.88 -19.64
C THR A 321 -0.60 14.43 -20.63
N GLY A 322 0.69 14.55 -20.27
CA GLY A 322 1.69 15.06 -21.22
C GLY A 322 3.05 15.46 -20.62
N LYS A 323 3.99 15.85 -21.50
CA LYS A 323 5.42 16.08 -21.17
C LYS A 323 5.79 17.50 -20.73
N ASP A 324 4.88 18.47 -20.79
CA ASP A 324 5.16 19.87 -20.48
C ASP A 324 3.99 20.48 -19.71
N PHE A 325 4.24 20.79 -18.43
CA PHE A 325 3.33 21.58 -17.60
C PHE A 325 4.04 22.86 -17.16
N MET A 326 3.36 23.99 -17.35
CA MET A 326 3.74 25.26 -16.74
C MET A 326 2.65 25.62 -15.75
N ASN A 327 3.02 25.74 -14.47
CA ASN A 327 2.09 26.20 -13.44
C ASN A 327 2.37 27.68 -13.17
N PHE A 328 1.33 28.48 -13.29
CA PHE A 328 1.34 29.89 -12.94
C PHE A 328 0.51 30.07 -11.69
N VAL A 329 1.01 30.87 -10.75
CA VAL A 329 0.20 31.37 -9.65
C VAL A 329 0.00 32.85 -9.90
N ARG A 330 -1.24 33.24 -10.10
CA ARG A 330 -1.63 34.64 -10.13
C ARG A 330 -2.07 35.04 -8.74
N VAL A 331 -1.43 36.08 -8.21
CA VAL A 331 -1.72 36.61 -6.88
C VAL A 331 -2.27 38.00 -7.06
N HIS A 332 -3.49 38.21 -6.55
CA HIS A 332 -4.06 39.54 -6.41
C HIS A 332 -3.94 39.94 -4.95
N ASN A 333 -3.09 40.93 -4.68
CA ASN A 333 -2.90 41.47 -3.34
C ASN A 333 -3.65 42.81 -3.21
N PRO A 334 -4.89 42.83 -2.68
CA PRO A 334 -5.63 44.08 -2.47
C PRO A 334 -5.16 44.83 -1.20
N ASN A 335 -4.13 44.34 -0.50
CA ASN A 335 -3.64 44.92 0.76
C ASN A 335 -2.68 46.10 0.52
N PRO A 336 -2.69 47.15 1.38
CA PRO A 336 -1.71 48.24 1.34
C PRO A 336 -0.26 47.83 1.67
N TYR A 337 -0.02 46.61 2.15
CA TYR A 337 1.32 46.09 2.45
C TYR A 337 1.78 45.02 1.44
N PRO A 338 3.08 44.95 1.10
CA PRO A 338 3.61 43.90 0.25
C PRO A 338 3.51 42.52 0.93
N VAL A 339 3.24 41.48 0.15
CA VAL A 339 3.21 40.09 0.62
C VAL A 339 4.30 39.27 -0.06
N THR A 340 4.92 38.35 0.68
CA THR A 340 5.92 37.43 0.10
C THR A 340 5.29 36.09 -0.14
N VAL A 341 5.35 35.60 -1.38
CA VAL A 341 4.97 34.24 -1.72
C VAL A 341 6.23 33.40 -1.68
N ALA A 342 6.37 32.60 -0.63
CA ALA A 342 7.63 31.96 -0.29
C ALA A 342 7.94 30.73 -1.14
N TYR A 343 6.93 30.02 -1.65
CA TYR A 343 7.11 29.00 -2.71
C TYR A 343 5.76 28.41 -3.15
N VAL A 344 5.75 27.83 -4.35
CA VAL A 344 4.69 26.96 -4.85
C VAL A 344 5.26 25.54 -4.97
N ARG A 345 4.85 24.63 -4.08
CA ARG A 345 5.29 23.24 -4.14
C ARG A 345 4.32 22.44 -5.00
N VAL A 346 4.78 21.93 -6.12
CA VAL A 346 3.98 21.06 -6.98
C VAL A 346 4.38 19.59 -6.76
N ARG A 347 3.42 18.72 -6.42
CA ARG A 347 3.62 17.27 -6.27
C ARG A 347 2.86 16.54 -7.38
N GLY A 348 3.58 15.76 -8.17
CA GLY A 348 3.01 14.86 -9.19
C GLY A 348 2.87 13.45 -8.65
N TRP A 349 1.72 12.81 -8.89
CA TRP A 349 1.53 11.37 -8.65
C TRP A 349 1.12 10.71 -9.97
N ALA A 350 1.78 9.61 -10.33
CA ALA A 350 1.29 8.68 -11.34
C ALA A 350 0.35 7.69 -10.65
N GLN A 351 -0.89 7.60 -11.11
CA GLN A 351 -1.83 6.55 -10.70
C GLN A 351 -1.71 5.33 -11.59
#